data_AF-A0A926A8A0-F1
#
_entry.id   AF-A0A926A8A0-F1
#
_cell.length_a   1.000
_cell.length_b   1.000
_cell.length_c   1.000
_cell.angle_alpha   90.00
_cell.angle_beta   90.00
_cell.angle_gamma   90.00
#
_symmetry.space_group_name_H-M   'P 1'
#
loop_
_entity.id
_entity.type
_entity.pdbx_description
1 polymer ?
#
loop_
_entity_poly.entity_id
_entity_poly.type
_entity_poly.pdbx_seq_one_letter_code
_entity_poly.pdbx_strand_id
1 'polypeptide(L)'
;MALVISENKLLIVGQTNVIGRAIYTPFETCSEDWELSCTVSNPALSATSAAIGMGVYNATNNRGYFAFFITTDDADRGKAILYRWVSNGTYTVMAKTAATTYNAGNPVDVKLVRTPLGLTVFATNQTTGLGVTVSTNFSYDGATGFFCPGAQKIALLAYRSGAFIDNLRMTNTVVAPVDIVVIGDSITEGYSGGALSNRWAHFVSTNFPTLRVKNYSASSASITNILNGTNELLRYRPRKALLTIGGNDWLYSYSSDEIKANYRLLTDTLTAAGVTVVHSMPSPRTATDLFQHKTFIATNYPAAHIGGTWTNLLGSGTSLAAWADSGDGVHPGGAGHYAIATNDFLSPLLP
;
A
#
# COMPACT_ATOMS: atom_id res chain seq x y z
N MET A 1 -11.33 22.29 -8.25
CA MET A 1 -11.63 21.08 -9.03
C MET A 1 -13.14 20.89 -9.05
N ALA A 2 -13.73 20.45 -10.15
CA ALA A 2 -15.14 20.08 -10.24
C ALA A 2 -15.28 18.59 -10.59
N LEU A 3 -16.30 17.94 -10.03
CA LEU A 3 -16.69 16.55 -10.34
C LEU A 3 -18.14 16.56 -10.82
N VAL A 4 -18.37 16.03 -12.01
CA VAL A 4 -19.71 15.92 -12.59
C VAL A 4 -19.89 14.49 -13.08
N ILE A 5 -20.97 13.85 -12.65
CA ILE A 5 -21.38 12.54 -13.19
C ILE A 5 -22.40 12.81 -14.28
N SER A 6 -22.14 12.36 -15.50
CA SER A 6 -23.02 12.51 -16.65
C SER A 6 -22.88 11.29 -17.54
N GLU A 7 -23.99 10.71 -18.00
CA GLU A 7 -24.00 9.57 -18.91
C GLU A 7 -23.14 8.38 -18.44
N ASN A 8 -23.16 8.08 -17.13
CA ASN A 8 -22.32 7.07 -16.46
C ASN A 8 -20.81 7.32 -16.50
N LYS A 9 -20.37 8.51 -16.93
CA LYS A 9 -18.97 8.94 -16.92
C LYS A 9 -18.73 9.97 -15.82
N LEU A 10 -17.55 9.91 -15.23
CA LEU A 10 -17.07 10.92 -14.31
C LEU A 10 -16.24 11.95 -15.06
N LEU A 11 -16.71 13.19 -15.13
CA LEU A 11 -15.90 14.33 -15.57
C LEU A 11 -15.11 14.88 -14.39
N ILE A 12 -13.79 14.88 -14.52
CA ILE A 12 -12.87 15.55 -13.58
C ILE A 12 -12.27 16.76 -14.25
N VAL A 13 -12.45 17.94 -13.67
CA VAL A 13 -11.90 19.20 -14.19
C VAL A 13 -10.75 19.68 -13.30
N GLY A 14 -9.53 19.58 -13.83
CA GLY A 14 -8.32 20.14 -13.24
C GLY A 14 -8.34 21.68 -13.22
N GLN A 15 -7.53 22.28 -12.37
CA GLN A 15 -7.30 23.72 -12.37
C GLN A 15 -6.01 24.06 -13.11
N THR A 16 -5.91 25.27 -13.64
CA THR A 16 -4.67 25.77 -14.25
C THR A 16 -3.56 25.72 -13.21
N ASN A 17 -2.45 25.04 -13.54
CA ASN A 17 -1.26 24.88 -12.68
C ASN A 17 -1.45 24.12 -11.36
N VAL A 18 -2.60 23.47 -11.14
CA VAL A 18 -2.85 22.65 -9.95
C VAL A 18 -3.35 21.28 -10.39
N ILE A 19 -2.69 20.23 -9.91
CA ILE A 19 -3.18 18.86 -10.06
C ILE A 19 -4.39 18.70 -9.13
N GLY A 20 -5.59 18.65 -9.71
CA GLY A 20 -6.81 18.32 -8.99
C GLY A 20 -6.82 16.85 -8.61
N ARG A 21 -7.37 16.53 -7.43
CA ARG A 21 -7.44 15.16 -6.91
C ARG A 21 -8.84 14.83 -6.42
N ALA A 22 -9.41 13.75 -6.96
CA ALA A 22 -10.64 13.16 -6.44
C ALA A 22 -10.28 11.85 -5.73
N ILE A 23 -10.62 11.74 -4.45
CA ILE A 23 -10.26 10.58 -3.62
C ILE A 23 -11.55 9.82 -3.31
N TYR A 24 -11.58 8.53 -3.60
CA TYR A 24 -12.69 7.66 -3.23
C TYR A 24 -12.53 7.25 -1.76
N THR A 25 -13.16 8.02 -0.86
CA THR A 25 -13.01 7.87 0.59
C THR A 25 -13.53 6.56 1.22
N PRO A 26 -14.57 5.89 0.68
CA PRO A 26 -15.09 4.64 1.27
C PRO A 26 -14.16 3.44 1.12
N PHE A 27 -13.10 3.54 0.33
CA PHE A 27 -12.16 2.46 0.08
C PHE A 27 -10.78 2.82 0.61
N GLU A 28 -10.18 1.88 1.34
CA GLU A 28 -8.79 1.95 1.79
C GLU A 28 -8.15 0.58 1.59
N THR A 29 -6.93 0.57 1.05
CA THR A 29 -6.17 -0.66 0.77
C THR A 29 -4.82 -0.63 1.46
N CYS A 30 -4.44 -1.77 2.03
CA CYS A 30 -3.06 -2.09 2.39
C CYS A 30 -2.54 -3.28 1.57
N SER A 31 -3.20 -3.60 0.44
CA SER A 31 -2.76 -4.68 -0.43
C SER A 31 -1.62 -4.23 -1.33
N GLU A 32 -0.67 -5.14 -1.50
CA GLU A 32 0.39 -5.05 -2.50
C GLU A 32 0.08 -5.73 -3.84
N ASP A 33 -1.12 -6.28 -4.01
CA ASP A 33 -1.52 -7.02 -5.22
C ASP A 33 -2.88 -6.55 -5.71
N TRP A 34 -2.86 -5.63 -6.66
CA TRP A 34 -4.07 -5.10 -7.26
C TRP A 34 -3.83 -4.56 -8.66
N GLU A 35 -4.93 -4.45 -9.38
CA GLU A 35 -5.04 -3.79 -10.67
C GLU A 35 -6.08 -2.67 -10.54
N LEU A 36 -5.72 -1.46 -10.92
CA LEU A 36 -6.60 -0.31 -11.05
C LEU A 36 -6.69 0.04 -12.53
N SER A 37 -7.88 -0.04 -13.12
CA SER A 37 -8.11 0.22 -14.53
C SER A 37 -9.23 1.23 -14.74
N CYS A 38 -9.15 2.01 -15.80
CA CYS A 38 -10.25 2.83 -16.30
C CYS A 38 -10.04 3.15 -17.78
N THR A 39 -11.09 3.62 -18.44
CA THR A 39 -10.99 4.25 -19.75
C THR A 39 -11.01 5.76 -19.57
N VAL A 40 -10.01 6.46 -20.11
CA VAL A 40 -9.94 7.92 -20.09
C VAL A 40 -10.18 8.48 -21.49
N SER A 41 -10.91 9.57 -21.59
CA SER A 41 -11.03 10.34 -22.85
C SER A 41 -11.01 11.83 -22.56
N ASN A 42 -10.30 12.58 -23.40
CA ASN A 42 -10.27 14.03 -23.34
C ASN A 42 -10.93 14.58 -24.61
N PRO A 43 -12.11 15.24 -24.52
CA PRO A 43 -12.84 15.71 -25.70
C PRO A 43 -12.12 16.84 -26.44
N ALA A 44 -11.22 17.57 -25.77
CA ALA A 44 -10.52 18.71 -26.34
C ALA A 44 -9.06 18.72 -25.88
N LEU A 45 -8.15 18.37 -26.79
CA LEU A 45 -6.72 18.56 -26.58
C LEU A 45 -6.35 20.00 -26.95
N SER A 46 -6.11 20.83 -25.95
CA SER A 46 -5.51 22.17 -26.11
C SER A 46 -4.06 22.17 -25.61
N ALA A 47 -3.27 23.22 -25.90
CA ALA A 47 -1.95 23.41 -25.29
C ALA A 47 -1.97 23.48 -23.75
N THR A 48 -3.17 23.63 -23.15
CA THR A 48 -3.38 23.58 -21.70
C THR A 48 -3.90 22.24 -21.21
N SER A 49 -4.13 21.24 -22.07
CA SER A 49 -4.75 19.96 -21.67
C SER A 49 -3.73 18.90 -21.31
N ALA A 50 -3.14 19.01 -20.13
CA ALA A 50 -1.88 18.35 -19.88
C ALA A 50 -2.02 16.85 -19.57
N ALA A 51 -2.75 16.45 -18.52
CA ALA A 51 -2.69 15.05 -18.09
C ALA A 51 -3.90 14.53 -17.32
N ILE A 52 -4.17 13.25 -17.47
CA ILE A 52 -5.14 12.49 -16.68
C ILE A 52 -4.39 11.35 -16.02
N GLY A 53 -4.67 11.12 -14.75
CA GLY A 53 -4.06 10.02 -14.05
C GLY A 53 -5.01 9.34 -13.09
N MET A 54 -4.62 8.13 -12.72
CA MET A 54 -5.25 7.40 -11.64
C MET A 54 -4.18 6.74 -10.80
N GLY A 55 -4.53 6.41 -9.58
CA GLY A 55 -3.62 5.74 -8.69
C GLY A 55 -4.16 5.57 -7.31
N VAL A 56 -3.22 5.48 -6.38
CA VAL A 56 -3.45 5.21 -4.98
C VAL A 56 -2.77 6.29 -4.15
N TYR A 57 -3.47 6.81 -3.15
CA TYR A 57 -3.06 8.00 -2.41
C TYR A 57 -3.38 7.89 -0.93
N ASN A 58 -2.41 8.22 -0.09
CA ASN A 58 -2.56 8.38 1.34
C ASN A 58 -2.69 9.88 1.64
N ALA A 59 -3.86 10.30 2.14
CA ALA A 59 -4.15 11.69 2.44
C ALA A 59 -3.41 12.20 3.69
N THR A 60 -3.12 11.32 4.65
CA THR A 60 -2.49 11.66 5.92
C THR A 60 -1.05 12.15 5.73
N ASN A 61 -0.27 11.47 4.89
CA ASN A 61 1.14 11.83 4.64
C ASN A 61 1.38 12.44 3.25
N ASN A 62 0.32 12.65 2.46
CA ASN A 62 0.36 13.21 1.11
C ASN A 62 1.32 12.43 0.20
N ARG A 63 1.22 11.09 0.20
CA ARG A 63 2.04 10.20 -0.63
C ARG A 63 1.16 9.31 -1.49
N GLY A 64 1.69 8.85 -2.62
CA GLY A 64 0.93 7.97 -3.51
C GLY A 64 1.68 7.58 -4.75
N TYR A 65 1.07 6.70 -5.55
CA TYR A 65 1.56 6.33 -6.86
C TYR A 65 0.48 6.54 -7.89
N PHE A 66 0.87 7.09 -9.02
CA PHE A 66 -0.07 7.46 -10.07
C PHE A 66 0.47 7.06 -11.43
N ALA A 67 -0.40 6.44 -12.21
CA ALA A 67 -0.27 6.34 -13.65
C ALA A 67 -0.83 7.63 -14.24
N PHE A 68 -0.02 8.32 -15.04
CA PHE A 68 -0.47 9.44 -15.84
C PHE A 68 -0.34 9.12 -17.31
N PHE A 69 -1.27 9.65 -18.08
CA PHE A 69 -1.15 9.76 -19.51
C PHE A 69 -1.18 11.26 -19.88
N ILE A 70 -0.07 11.78 -20.38
CA ILE A 70 0.05 13.20 -20.78
C ILE A 70 -0.33 13.33 -22.24
N THR A 71 -1.30 14.21 -22.54
CA THR A 71 -1.96 14.25 -23.85
C THR A 71 -1.55 15.43 -24.73
N THR A 72 -0.95 16.50 -24.19
CA THR A 72 -0.59 17.72 -24.96
C THR A 72 0.72 18.38 -24.51
N ASP A 73 1.00 19.58 -25.04
CA ASP A 73 2.27 20.32 -25.12
C ASP A 73 3.05 20.44 -23.79
N ASP A 74 3.81 19.38 -23.54
CA ASP A 74 4.82 19.20 -22.51
C ASP A 74 5.96 18.38 -23.20
N ALA A 75 7.19 18.49 -22.71
CA ALA A 75 8.27 17.56 -23.05
C ALA A 75 7.88 16.08 -22.90
N ASP A 76 6.85 15.77 -22.10
CA ASP A 76 6.31 14.45 -21.85
C ASP A 76 4.98 14.13 -22.57
N ARG A 77 4.62 14.94 -23.58
CA ARG A 77 3.45 14.67 -24.45
C ARG A 77 3.48 13.25 -25.01
N GLY A 78 2.33 12.58 -24.93
CA GLY A 78 2.12 11.25 -25.48
C GLY A 78 2.77 10.14 -24.66
N LYS A 79 3.26 10.41 -23.45
CA LYS A 79 3.91 9.39 -22.62
C LYS A 79 2.95 8.88 -21.54
N ALA A 80 2.95 7.57 -21.34
CA ALA A 80 2.58 6.99 -20.06
C ALA A 80 3.72 7.21 -19.06
N ILE A 81 3.37 7.69 -17.86
CA ILE A 81 4.32 8.06 -16.82
C ILE A 81 3.87 7.47 -15.49
N LEU A 82 4.83 6.91 -14.77
CA LEU A 82 4.67 6.49 -13.39
C LEU A 82 5.23 7.58 -12.48
N TYR A 83 4.35 8.20 -11.71
CA TYR A 83 4.71 9.18 -10.70
C TYR A 83 4.61 8.60 -9.31
N ARG A 84 5.54 9.05 -8.49
CA ARG A 84 5.48 8.96 -7.05
C ARG A 84 5.19 10.33 -6.49
N TRP A 85 4.15 10.43 -5.69
CA TRP A 85 3.88 11.64 -4.92
C TRP A 85 4.63 11.54 -3.59
N VAL A 86 5.43 12.55 -3.29
CA VAL A 86 6.16 12.68 -2.03
C VAL A 86 5.51 13.78 -1.18
N SER A 87 5.89 13.85 0.10
CA SER A 87 5.36 14.86 1.03
C SER A 87 5.53 16.29 0.47
N ASN A 88 4.64 17.20 0.87
CA ASN A 88 4.63 18.62 0.47
C ASN A 88 4.20 18.91 -0.97
N GLY A 89 3.48 17.99 -1.62
CA GLY A 89 2.88 18.29 -2.94
C GLY A 89 3.84 18.12 -4.11
N THR A 90 5.08 17.69 -3.86
CA THR A 90 6.06 17.38 -4.90
C THR A 90 5.88 15.95 -5.40
N TYR A 91 6.31 15.70 -6.63
CA TYR A 91 6.27 14.38 -7.24
C TYR A 91 7.58 14.07 -7.95
N THR A 92 7.89 12.78 -8.08
CA THR A 92 9.07 12.26 -8.77
C THR A 92 8.60 11.33 -9.88
N VAL A 93 9.14 11.54 -11.09
CA VAL A 93 8.97 10.58 -12.19
C VAL A 93 9.78 9.33 -11.85
N MET A 94 9.11 8.20 -11.69
CA MET A 94 9.77 6.91 -11.47
C MET A 94 10.17 6.26 -12.78
N ALA A 95 9.29 6.35 -13.79
CA ALA A 95 9.54 5.80 -15.11
C ALA A 95 8.59 6.46 -16.13
N LYS A 96 9.01 6.51 -17.40
CA LYS A 96 8.17 7.00 -18.50
C LYS A 96 8.49 6.27 -19.81
N THR A 97 7.50 6.27 -20.70
CA THR A 97 7.58 5.70 -22.04
C THR A 97 8.15 6.69 -23.05
N ALA A 98 8.42 6.21 -24.28
CA ALA A 98 8.54 7.10 -25.43
C ALA A 98 7.18 7.74 -25.77
N ALA A 99 7.21 8.90 -26.45
CA ALA A 99 5.98 9.56 -26.87
C ALA A 99 5.26 8.74 -27.95
N THR A 100 3.93 8.64 -27.84
CA THR A 100 3.04 8.12 -28.87
C THR A 100 1.96 9.15 -29.19
N THR A 101 1.44 9.13 -30.42
CA THR A 101 0.45 10.09 -30.91
C THR A 101 -0.94 9.77 -30.35
N TYR A 102 -1.63 10.78 -29.82
CA TYR A 102 -3.02 10.70 -29.37
C TYR A 102 -3.80 11.90 -29.89
N ASN A 103 -5.03 11.63 -30.34
CA ASN A 103 -5.96 12.64 -30.84
C ASN A 103 -7.04 12.94 -29.80
N ALA A 104 -7.63 14.13 -29.88
CA ALA A 104 -8.77 14.50 -29.03
C ALA A 104 -9.95 13.56 -29.26
N GLY A 105 -10.63 13.21 -28.17
CA GLY A 105 -11.77 12.31 -28.16
C GLY A 105 -11.42 10.82 -28.15
N ASN A 106 -10.19 10.42 -28.48
CA ASN A 106 -9.81 9.00 -28.47
C ASN A 106 -9.85 8.43 -27.05
N PRO A 107 -10.56 7.31 -26.82
CA PRO A 107 -10.52 6.61 -25.55
C PRO A 107 -9.19 5.86 -25.38
N VAL A 108 -8.65 5.93 -24.16
CA VAL A 108 -7.41 5.25 -23.75
C VAL A 108 -7.72 4.38 -22.55
N ASP A 109 -7.53 3.08 -22.67
CA ASP A 109 -7.57 2.18 -21.53
C ASP A 109 -6.26 2.31 -20.78
N VAL A 110 -6.35 2.71 -19.51
CA VAL A 110 -5.20 2.82 -18.62
C VAL A 110 -5.36 1.79 -17.53
N LYS A 111 -4.26 1.14 -17.19
CA LYS A 111 -4.21 0.06 -16.20
C LYS A 111 -2.94 0.17 -15.38
N LEU A 112 -3.07 0.36 -14.08
CA LEU A 112 -1.99 0.37 -13.11
C LEU A 112 -2.03 -0.93 -12.31
N VAL A 113 -0.97 -1.73 -12.40
CA VAL A 113 -0.82 -2.98 -11.67
C VAL A 113 0.23 -2.79 -10.58
N ARG A 114 -0.11 -3.14 -9.35
CA ARG A 114 0.83 -3.28 -8.22
C ARG A 114 1.07 -4.75 -7.95
N THR A 115 2.35 -5.08 -7.78
CA THR A 115 2.84 -6.34 -7.25
C THR A 115 3.77 -6.03 -6.06
N PRO A 116 4.22 -7.06 -5.30
CA PRO A 116 5.23 -6.84 -4.26
C PRO A 116 6.55 -6.33 -4.82
N LEU A 117 6.85 -6.56 -6.11
CA LEU A 117 8.10 -6.15 -6.74
C LEU A 117 8.06 -4.73 -7.31
N GLY A 118 6.88 -4.17 -7.57
CA GLY A 118 6.82 -2.92 -8.32
C GLY A 118 5.45 -2.54 -8.85
N LEU A 119 5.46 -1.50 -9.68
CA LEU A 119 4.30 -0.97 -10.39
C LEU A 119 4.51 -1.08 -11.89
N THR A 120 3.44 -1.40 -12.61
CA THR A 120 3.41 -1.39 -14.07
C THR A 120 2.20 -0.62 -14.56
N VAL A 121 2.40 0.27 -15.52
CA VAL A 121 1.32 0.97 -16.22
C VAL A 121 1.24 0.45 -17.63
N PHE A 122 0.02 0.13 -18.04
CA PHE A 122 -0.37 -0.11 -19.42
C PHE A 122 -1.29 1.03 -19.86
N ALA A 123 -1.08 1.56 -21.06
CA ALA A 123 -1.98 2.51 -21.68
C ALA A 123 -2.19 2.10 -23.14
N THR A 124 -3.44 1.89 -23.55
CA THR A 124 -3.79 1.43 -24.91
C THR A 124 -4.82 2.36 -25.51
N ASN A 125 -4.48 2.97 -26.65
CA ASN A 125 -5.43 3.74 -27.46
C ASN A 125 -6.41 2.79 -28.13
N GLN A 126 -7.69 2.85 -27.78
CA GLN A 126 -8.69 1.92 -28.32
C GLN A 126 -8.95 2.14 -29.82
N THR A 127 -8.70 3.35 -30.34
CA THR A 127 -8.92 3.67 -31.75
C THR A 127 -7.81 3.14 -32.65
N THR A 128 -6.56 3.20 -32.19
CA THR A 128 -5.39 2.79 -32.99
C THR A 128 -4.83 1.43 -32.60
N GLY A 129 -5.23 0.88 -31.46
CA GLY A 129 -4.66 -0.34 -30.87
C GLY A 129 -3.24 -0.16 -30.34
N LEU A 130 -2.65 1.04 -30.44
CA LEU A 130 -1.29 1.30 -29.97
C LEU A 130 -1.26 1.30 -28.44
N GLY A 131 -0.44 0.41 -27.89
CA GLY A 131 -0.22 0.25 -26.45
C GLY A 131 1.18 0.66 -26.04
N VAL A 132 1.31 1.21 -24.84
CA VAL A 132 2.59 1.43 -24.18
C VAL A 132 2.60 0.80 -22.79
N THR A 133 3.78 0.41 -22.34
CA THR A 133 3.99 -0.18 -21.01
C THR A 133 5.21 0.44 -20.37
N VAL A 134 5.09 0.76 -19.07
CA VAL A 134 6.21 1.23 -18.26
C VAL A 134 6.15 0.63 -16.87
N SER A 135 7.29 0.21 -16.36
CA SER A 135 7.40 -0.43 -15.06
C SER A 135 8.47 0.22 -14.20
N THR A 136 8.33 0.10 -12.89
CA THR A 136 9.34 0.44 -11.91
C THR A 136 9.34 -0.59 -10.80
N ASN A 137 10.51 -0.85 -10.20
CA ASN A 137 10.66 -1.79 -9.11
C ASN A 137 10.70 -1.04 -7.77
N PHE A 138 10.23 -1.71 -6.72
CA PHE A 138 10.32 -1.21 -5.36
C PHE A 138 11.70 -1.50 -4.77
N SER A 139 12.25 -0.51 -4.06
CA SER A 139 13.40 -0.70 -3.16
C SER A 139 12.90 -0.74 -1.72
N TYR A 140 13.50 -1.61 -0.91
CA TYR A 140 13.17 -1.77 0.51
C TYR A 140 14.30 -1.26 1.42
N ASP A 141 15.25 -0.49 0.88
CA ASP A 141 16.45 -0.03 1.60
C ASP A 141 16.22 1.09 2.63
N GLY A 142 15.05 1.74 2.63
CA GLY A 142 14.71 2.83 3.56
C GLY A 142 15.50 4.14 3.38
N ALA A 143 16.57 4.15 2.56
CA ALA A 143 17.50 5.26 2.38
C ALA A 143 17.36 5.94 1.01
N THR A 144 16.93 5.21 -0.01
CA THR A 144 16.61 5.78 -1.32
C THR A 144 15.20 6.35 -1.28
N GLY A 145 14.94 7.37 -2.11
CA GLY A 145 13.69 8.14 -2.11
C GLY A 145 12.40 7.37 -2.40
N PHE A 146 12.39 6.03 -2.26
CA PHE A 146 11.24 5.15 -2.31
C PHE A 146 10.76 4.73 -0.92
N PHE A 147 9.89 5.53 -0.31
CA PHE A 147 9.02 5.13 0.80
C PHE A 147 7.89 4.24 0.26
N CYS A 148 7.74 3.04 0.79
CA CYS A 148 6.52 2.28 0.58
C CYS A 148 5.32 3.10 1.12
N PRO A 149 4.19 3.11 0.42
CA PRO A 149 3.11 4.02 0.74
C PRO A 149 2.40 3.52 1.99
N GLY A 150 1.84 4.45 2.77
CA GLY A 150 0.87 4.05 3.79
C GLY A 150 -0.45 3.61 3.22
N ALA A 151 -1.40 3.24 4.08
CA ALA A 151 -2.72 2.81 3.65
C ALA A 151 -3.30 3.79 2.61
N GLN A 152 -3.76 3.26 1.49
CA GLN A 152 -4.04 4.08 0.30
C GLN A 152 -5.51 4.06 -0.07
N LYS A 153 -5.96 5.14 -0.67
CA LYS A 153 -7.29 5.25 -1.28
C LYS A 153 -7.15 5.41 -2.78
N ILE A 154 -8.15 4.96 -3.53
CA ILE A 154 -8.19 5.22 -4.98
C ILE A 154 -8.27 6.73 -5.18
N ALA A 155 -7.41 7.25 -6.06
CA ALA A 155 -7.38 8.66 -6.39
C ALA A 155 -7.30 8.85 -7.91
N LEU A 156 -8.05 9.83 -8.39
CA LEU A 156 -8.09 10.25 -9.77
C LEU A 156 -7.53 11.66 -9.87
N LEU A 157 -6.74 11.91 -10.90
CA LEU A 157 -5.99 13.13 -11.09
C LEU A 157 -6.35 13.77 -12.43
N ALA A 158 -6.53 15.08 -12.42
CA ALA A 158 -6.65 15.88 -13.63
C ALA A 158 -5.71 17.08 -13.53
N TYR A 159 -4.90 17.28 -14.57
CA TYR A 159 -3.95 18.37 -14.66
C TYR A 159 -4.28 19.26 -15.87
N ARG A 160 -4.62 20.52 -15.57
CA ARG A 160 -4.88 21.61 -16.52
C ARG A 160 -6.05 21.44 -17.53
N SER A 161 -6.77 20.31 -17.55
CA SER A 161 -8.03 20.17 -18.32
C SER A 161 -9.08 19.26 -17.66
N GLY A 162 -10.24 19.19 -18.31
CA GLY A 162 -11.30 18.22 -18.06
C GLY A 162 -11.00 16.86 -18.71
N ALA A 163 -11.46 15.80 -18.09
CA ALA A 163 -11.35 14.45 -18.60
C ALA A 163 -12.52 13.59 -18.17
N PHE A 164 -13.03 12.77 -19.09
CA PHE A 164 -14.00 11.75 -18.76
C PHE A 164 -13.28 10.47 -18.35
N ILE A 165 -13.70 9.92 -17.23
CA ILE A 165 -13.28 8.63 -16.72
C ILE A 165 -14.50 7.71 -16.75
N ASP A 166 -14.31 6.55 -17.36
CA ASP A 166 -15.30 5.50 -17.51
C ASP A 166 -14.70 4.16 -17.07
N ASN A 167 -15.55 3.18 -16.77
CA ASN A 167 -15.15 1.80 -16.43
C ASN A 167 -14.07 1.71 -15.33
N LEU A 168 -14.11 2.62 -14.34
CA LEU A 168 -13.17 2.59 -13.22
C LEU A 168 -13.38 1.31 -12.39
N ARG A 169 -12.33 0.52 -12.28
CA ARG A 169 -12.34 -0.76 -11.57
C ARG A 169 -11.05 -0.95 -10.81
N MET A 170 -11.16 -1.41 -9.57
CA MET A 170 -10.04 -1.98 -8.82
C MET A 170 -10.30 -3.45 -8.56
N THR A 171 -9.31 -4.28 -8.85
CA THR A 171 -9.38 -5.74 -8.69
C THR A 171 -8.16 -6.22 -7.93
N ASN A 172 -8.37 -7.03 -6.90
CA ASN A 172 -7.28 -7.75 -6.28
C ASN A 172 -6.87 -8.91 -7.18
N THR A 173 -5.58 -9.02 -7.48
CA THR A 173 -5.05 -10.01 -8.43
C THR A 173 -4.77 -11.36 -7.77
N VAL A 174 -4.83 -11.43 -6.43
CA VAL A 174 -4.62 -12.65 -5.65
C VAL A 174 -5.87 -13.54 -5.69
N VAL A 175 -5.65 -14.82 -5.94
CA VAL A 175 -6.71 -15.84 -5.98
C VAL A 175 -7.10 -16.24 -4.55
N ALA A 176 -8.36 -15.95 -4.19
CA ALA A 176 -8.97 -16.41 -2.94
C ALA A 176 -9.40 -17.90 -3.01
N PRO A 177 -9.46 -18.65 -1.89
CA PRO A 177 -9.10 -18.21 -0.54
C PRO A 177 -7.58 -18.13 -0.37
N VAL A 178 -7.08 -17.35 0.59
CA VAL A 178 -5.67 -17.41 1.00
C VAL A 178 -5.56 -18.22 2.29
N ASP A 179 -4.43 -18.88 2.52
CA ASP A 179 -4.23 -19.65 3.74
C ASP A 179 -3.87 -18.73 4.90
N ILE A 180 -3.00 -17.75 4.65
CA ILE A 180 -2.56 -16.76 5.64
C ILE A 180 -2.61 -15.37 5.03
N VAL A 181 -3.22 -14.42 5.74
CA VAL A 181 -2.96 -12.99 5.52
C VAL A 181 -2.03 -12.46 6.62
N VAL A 182 -0.96 -11.78 6.24
CA VAL A 182 -0.04 -11.10 7.15
C VAL A 182 -0.43 -9.64 7.20
N ILE A 183 -0.88 -9.17 8.36
CA ILE A 183 -1.41 -7.81 8.55
C ILE A 183 -0.39 -7.01 9.35
N GLY A 184 -0.03 -5.82 8.87
CA GLY A 184 0.81 -4.94 9.67
C GLY A 184 1.13 -3.60 9.04
N ASP A 185 2.23 -3.01 9.50
CA ASP A 185 2.71 -1.69 9.10
C ASP A 185 4.00 -1.74 8.29
N SER A 186 4.85 -0.71 8.37
CA SER A 186 6.15 -0.62 7.67
C SER A 186 7.08 -1.79 7.99
N ILE A 187 7.04 -2.33 9.21
CA ILE A 187 7.88 -3.47 9.62
C ILE A 187 7.41 -4.75 8.91
N THR A 188 6.11 -4.88 8.67
CA THR A 188 5.56 -6.02 7.92
C THR A 188 5.74 -5.86 6.41
N GLU A 189 5.67 -4.62 5.93
CA GLU A 189 5.89 -4.30 4.52
C GLU A 189 7.33 -4.60 4.09
N GLY A 190 8.30 -4.46 5.01
CA GLY A 190 9.71 -4.72 4.77
C GLY A 190 10.57 -3.46 4.71
N TYR A 191 10.09 -2.34 5.27
CA TYR A 191 10.83 -1.08 5.26
C TYR A 191 12.19 -1.25 5.94
N SER A 192 13.26 -0.79 5.28
CA SER A 192 14.67 -0.99 5.66
C SER A 192 15.21 -2.44 5.58
N GLY A 193 14.43 -3.40 5.05
CA GLY A 193 14.88 -4.77 4.81
C GLY A 193 15.83 -4.94 3.62
N GLY A 194 15.98 -3.92 2.77
CA GLY A 194 16.85 -3.90 1.59
C GLY A 194 16.19 -4.48 0.34
N ALA A 195 15.61 -5.69 0.43
CA ALA A 195 14.95 -6.36 -0.69
C ALA A 195 13.67 -7.07 -0.26
N LEU A 196 12.77 -7.34 -1.22
CA LEU A 196 11.54 -8.11 -1.00
C LEU A 196 11.84 -9.46 -0.35
N SER A 197 12.90 -10.14 -0.78
CA SER A 197 13.32 -11.44 -0.25
C SER A 197 13.70 -11.41 1.23
N ASN A 198 14.05 -10.23 1.75
CA ASN A 198 14.52 -10.07 3.12
C ASN A 198 13.41 -9.71 4.08
N ARG A 199 12.22 -9.33 3.61
CA ARG A 199 11.12 -8.98 4.52
C ARG A 199 10.62 -10.24 5.22
N TRP A 200 10.31 -10.12 6.51
CA TRP A 200 9.90 -11.26 7.31
C TRP A 200 8.60 -11.93 6.80
N ALA A 201 7.67 -11.14 6.27
CA ALA A 201 6.43 -11.66 5.67
C ALA A 201 6.71 -12.55 4.44
N HIS A 202 7.79 -12.32 3.70
CA HIS A 202 8.21 -13.17 2.58
C HIS A 202 8.82 -14.49 3.06
N PHE A 203 9.49 -14.48 4.22
CA PHE A 203 9.97 -15.72 4.82
C PHE A 203 8.82 -16.64 5.22
N VAL A 204 7.64 -16.12 5.59
CA VAL A 204 6.44 -16.95 5.81
C VAL A 204 6.07 -17.71 4.54
N SER A 205 6.01 -17.04 3.38
CA SER A 205 5.73 -17.72 2.10
C SER A 205 6.83 -18.69 1.66
N THR A 206 8.08 -18.41 1.99
CA THR A 206 9.23 -19.22 1.55
C THR A 206 9.39 -20.48 2.41
N ASN A 207 9.17 -20.38 3.72
CA ASN A 207 9.22 -21.53 4.63
C ASN A 207 7.97 -22.43 4.50
N PHE A 208 6.87 -21.88 4.01
CA PHE A 208 5.62 -22.61 3.76
C PHE A 208 5.16 -22.48 2.30
N PRO A 209 5.91 -23.04 1.33
CA PRO A 209 5.66 -22.83 -0.09
C PRO A 209 4.32 -23.40 -0.58
N THR A 210 3.69 -24.30 0.18
CA THR A 210 2.35 -24.84 -0.11
C THR A 210 1.23 -23.94 0.37
N LEU A 211 1.51 -22.95 1.23
CA LEU A 211 0.52 -22.00 1.73
C LEU A 211 0.45 -20.78 0.82
N ARG A 212 -0.76 -20.34 0.51
CA ARG A 212 -0.99 -19.04 -0.13
C ARG A 212 -0.94 -17.96 0.94
N VAL A 213 0.20 -17.28 1.03
CA VAL A 213 0.43 -16.19 1.97
C VAL A 213 0.25 -14.85 1.25
N LYS A 214 -0.56 -13.97 1.84
CA LYS A 214 -0.82 -12.63 1.33
C LYS A 214 -0.33 -11.58 2.33
N ASN A 215 0.56 -10.68 1.91
CA ASN A 215 0.86 -9.50 2.71
C ASN A 215 -0.22 -8.42 2.53
N TYR A 216 -0.73 -7.92 3.66
CA TYR A 216 -1.71 -6.85 3.76
C TYR A 216 -1.19 -5.82 4.77
N SER A 217 -0.12 -5.13 4.38
CA SER A 217 0.58 -4.16 5.20
C SER A 217 0.84 -2.89 4.44
N ALA A 218 0.91 -1.77 5.15
CA ALA A 218 1.32 -0.51 4.56
C ALA A 218 2.13 0.32 5.57
N SER A 219 3.17 1.00 5.11
CA SER A 219 4.01 1.85 5.94
C SER A 219 3.19 2.90 6.68
N SER A 220 3.49 3.22 7.93
CA SER A 220 2.66 4.19 8.69
C SER A 220 1.20 3.77 8.93
N ALA A 221 0.77 2.54 8.58
CA ALA A 221 -0.59 2.10 8.87
C ALA A 221 -0.85 2.03 10.38
N SER A 222 -2.00 2.56 10.80
CA SER A 222 -2.57 2.36 12.14
C SER A 222 -3.57 1.20 12.15
N ILE A 223 -4.06 0.81 13.32
CA ILE A 223 -5.14 -0.19 13.42
C ILE A 223 -6.40 0.30 12.68
N THR A 224 -6.73 1.58 12.81
CA THR A 224 -7.86 2.21 12.09
C THR A 224 -7.73 2.07 10.59
N ASN A 225 -6.50 2.15 10.04
CA ASN A 225 -6.32 1.95 8.60
C ASN A 225 -6.64 0.54 8.16
N ILE A 226 -6.23 -0.46 8.94
CA ILE A 226 -6.57 -1.86 8.67
C ILE A 226 -8.09 -2.05 8.77
N LEU A 227 -8.73 -1.49 9.80
CA LEU A 227 -10.18 -1.54 9.99
C LEU A 227 -10.92 -1.00 8.77
N ASN A 228 -10.53 0.16 8.24
CA ASN A 228 -11.13 0.75 7.03
C ASN A 228 -10.97 -0.16 5.80
N GLY A 229 -9.87 -0.90 5.71
CA GLY A 229 -9.59 -1.84 4.63
C GLY A 229 -10.17 -3.25 4.84
N THR A 230 -10.88 -3.52 5.93
CA THR A 230 -11.30 -4.89 6.28
C THR A 230 -12.22 -5.50 5.22
N ASN A 231 -13.07 -4.70 4.58
CA ASN A 231 -13.92 -5.17 3.47
C ASN A 231 -13.11 -5.74 2.31
N GLU A 232 -11.94 -5.15 2.02
CA GLU A 232 -11.03 -5.69 1.02
C GLU A 232 -10.31 -6.93 1.54
N LEU A 233 -9.77 -6.85 2.75
CA LEU A 233 -9.05 -7.93 3.43
C LEU A 233 -9.86 -9.23 3.46
N LEU A 234 -11.14 -9.16 3.86
CA LEU A 234 -12.01 -10.33 3.97
C LEU A 234 -12.38 -10.95 2.62
N ARG A 235 -12.21 -10.24 1.49
CA ARG A 235 -12.39 -10.83 0.14
C ARG A 235 -11.31 -11.84 -0.21
N TYR A 236 -10.14 -11.78 0.45
CA TYR A 236 -9.14 -12.84 0.33
C TYR A 236 -9.59 -14.15 0.99
N ARG A 237 -10.66 -14.14 1.80
CA ARG A 237 -11.16 -15.28 2.57
C ARG A 237 -10.02 -16.02 3.31
N PRO A 238 -9.22 -15.31 4.13
CA PRO A 238 -8.09 -15.91 4.80
C PRO A 238 -8.53 -16.97 5.81
N ARG A 239 -7.77 -18.06 5.96
CA ARG A 239 -7.99 -19.04 7.05
C ARG A 239 -7.37 -18.55 8.36
N LYS A 240 -6.14 -18.02 8.29
CA LYS A 240 -5.43 -17.40 9.41
C LYS A 240 -5.07 -15.95 9.09
N ALA A 241 -5.06 -15.09 10.11
CA ALA A 241 -4.52 -13.74 10.05
C ALA A 241 -3.38 -13.59 11.05
N LEU A 242 -2.18 -13.26 10.58
CA LEU A 242 -1.04 -12.95 11.43
C LEU A 242 -0.97 -11.43 11.64
N LEU A 243 -1.27 -10.98 12.86
CA LEU A 243 -1.53 -9.59 13.18
C LEU A 243 -0.33 -8.92 13.88
N THR A 244 0.37 -8.03 13.17
CA THR A 244 1.52 -7.25 13.66
C THR A 244 1.26 -5.75 13.48
N ILE A 245 0.37 -5.18 14.29
CA ILE A 245 -0.09 -3.79 14.14
C ILE A 245 -0.24 -3.08 15.49
N GLY A 246 -0.33 -1.75 15.46
CA GLY A 246 -0.55 -0.89 16.62
C GLY A 246 0.67 -0.03 16.99
N GLY A 247 1.86 -0.37 16.50
CA GLY A 247 3.08 0.39 16.80
C GLY A 247 3.00 1.85 16.35
N ASN A 248 2.36 2.13 15.22
CA ASN A 248 2.17 3.50 14.74
C ASN A 248 1.10 4.26 15.50
N ASP A 249 0.06 3.59 16.02
CA ASP A 249 -0.96 4.23 16.86
C ASP A 249 -0.32 4.83 18.12
N TRP A 250 0.64 4.11 18.72
CA TRP A 250 1.46 4.63 19.84
C TRP A 250 2.39 5.77 19.40
N LEU A 251 3.06 5.63 18.25
CA LEU A 251 3.91 6.69 17.68
C LEU A 251 3.12 7.98 17.40
N TYR A 252 1.86 7.85 17.00
CA TYR A 252 0.94 8.96 16.74
C TYR A 252 0.19 9.44 17.99
N SER A 253 0.56 8.92 19.16
CA SER A 253 0.02 9.33 20.46
C SER A 253 -1.49 9.15 20.59
N TYR A 254 -2.07 8.13 19.93
CA TYR A 254 -3.44 7.72 20.23
C TYR A 254 -3.54 7.22 21.67
N SER A 255 -4.71 7.38 22.28
CA SER A 255 -4.89 6.97 23.67
C SER A 255 -4.76 5.45 23.81
N SER A 256 -4.18 4.99 24.92
CA SER A 256 -4.04 3.55 25.21
C SER A 256 -5.38 2.80 25.09
N ASP A 257 -6.48 3.44 25.52
CA ASP A 257 -7.81 2.86 25.46
C ASP A 257 -8.34 2.74 24.03
N GLU A 258 -8.12 3.76 23.19
CA GLU A 258 -8.46 3.72 21.76
C GLU A 258 -7.67 2.63 21.03
N ILE A 259 -6.36 2.51 21.28
CA ILE A 259 -5.52 1.49 20.66
C ILE A 259 -6.02 0.09 21.01
N LYS A 260 -6.28 -0.16 22.30
CA LYS A 260 -6.81 -1.46 22.77
C LYS A 260 -8.20 -1.75 22.23
N ALA A 261 -9.07 -0.74 22.17
CA ALA A 261 -10.42 -0.89 21.63
C ALA A 261 -10.41 -1.23 20.14
N ASN A 262 -9.61 -0.52 19.35
CA ASN A 262 -9.46 -0.78 17.92
C ASN A 262 -8.81 -2.14 17.67
N TYR A 263 -7.82 -2.55 18.47
CA TYR A 263 -7.19 -3.88 18.35
C TYR A 263 -8.20 -5.01 18.60
N ARG A 264 -9.03 -4.88 19.64
CA ARG A 264 -10.14 -5.82 19.91
C ARG A 264 -11.13 -5.85 18.74
N LEU A 265 -11.59 -4.68 18.30
CA LEU A 265 -12.54 -4.57 17.19
C LEU A 265 -12.02 -5.27 15.93
N LEU A 266 -10.74 -5.09 15.59
CA LEU A 266 -10.13 -5.76 14.45
C LEU A 266 -10.10 -7.28 14.64
N THR A 267 -9.69 -7.75 15.82
CA THR A 267 -9.66 -9.19 16.17
C THR A 267 -11.06 -9.81 16.10
N ASP A 268 -12.05 -9.14 16.67
CA ASP A 268 -13.45 -9.58 16.68
C ASP A 268 -14.02 -9.63 15.26
N THR A 269 -13.71 -8.62 14.44
CA THR A 269 -14.15 -8.56 13.03
C THR A 269 -13.58 -9.73 12.22
N LEU A 270 -12.29 -10.06 12.40
CA LEU A 270 -11.65 -11.19 11.73
C LEU A 270 -12.23 -12.53 12.23
N THR A 271 -12.39 -12.68 13.54
CA THR A 271 -12.92 -13.91 14.16
C THR A 271 -14.38 -14.16 13.74
N ALA A 272 -15.20 -13.11 13.70
CA ALA A 272 -16.59 -13.18 13.23
C ALA A 272 -16.70 -13.61 11.76
N ALA A 273 -15.67 -13.33 10.95
CA ALA A 273 -15.56 -13.81 9.58
C ALA A 273 -14.98 -15.24 9.46
N GLY A 274 -14.77 -15.93 10.58
CA GLY A 274 -14.22 -17.30 10.64
C GLY A 274 -12.70 -17.36 10.48
N VAL A 275 -11.98 -16.25 10.62
CA VAL A 275 -10.52 -16.19 10.50
C VAL A 275 -9.88 -16.47 11.86
N THR A 276 -8.94 -17.42 11.93
CA THR A 276 -8.13 -17.62 13.13
C THR A 276 -7.08 -16.51 13.24
N VAL A 277 -7.12 -15.72 14.31
CA VAL A 277 -6.15 -14.64 14.52
C VAL A 277 -4.95 -15.15 15.31
N VAL A 278 -3.75 -14.90 14.80
CA VAL A 278 -2.47 -15.13 15.46
C VAL A 278 -1.83 -13.77 15.72
N HIS A 279 -1.54 -13.47 16.98
CA HIS A 279 -1.13 -12.16 17.43
C HIS A 279 0.40 -12.07 17.50
N SER A 280 1.02 -11.29 16.63
CA SER A 280 2.44 -11.01 16.80
C SER A 280 2.63 -9.88 17.82
N MET A 281 3.63 -10.01 18.68
CA MET A 281 4.03 -8.90 19.54
C MET A 281 4.50 -7.70 18.69
N PRO A 282 4.40 -6.45 19.18
CA PRO A 282 5.05 -5.34 18.50
C PRO A 282 6.58 -5.55 18.46
N SER A 283 7.25 -4.98 17.47
CA SER A 283 8.70 -4.85 17.51
C SER A 283 9.12 -3.76 18.51
N PRO A 284 10.20 -3.94 19.28
CA PRO A 284 10.70 -2.89 20.18
C PRO A 284 11.11 -1.64 19.40
N ARG A 285 11.01 -0.46 20.01
CA ARG A 285 11.39 0.82 19.39
C ARG A 285 12.13 1.68 20.41
N THR A 286 13.13 2.43 19.96
CA THR A 286 14.00 3.22 20.83
C THR A 286 13.29 4.47 21.37
N ALA A 287 12.50 5.16 20.54
CA ALA A 287 11.83 6.42 20.91
C ALA A 287 10.36 6.26 21.35
N THR A 288 9.74 5.10 21.10
CA THR A 288 8.33 4.85 21.43
C THR A 288 8.21 3.57 22.24
N ASP A 289 7.82 3.67 23.51
CA ASP A 289 7.67 2.49 24.35
C ASP A 289 6.39 1.72 24.02
N LEU A 290 6.56 0.50 23.47
CA LEU A 290 5.46 -0.41 23.12
C LEU A 290 5.21 -1.49 24.17
N PHE A 291 5.83 -1.41 25.35
CA PHE A 291 5.70 -2.41 26.41
C PHE A 291 4.26 -2.59 26.89
N GLN A 292 3.48 -1.50 26.97
CA GLN A 292 2.06 -1.58 27.32
C GLN A 292 1.25 -2.33 26.25
N HIS A 293 1.56 -2.14 24.96
CA HIS A 293 0.92 -2.86 23.86
C HIS A 293 1.25 -4.35 23.89
N LYS A 294 2.54 -4.67 24.07
CA LYS A 294 3.02 -6.05 24.25
C LYS A 294 2.31 -6.74 25.42
N THR A 295 2.23 -6.06 26.57
CA THR A 295 1.59 -6.60 27.78
C THR A 295 0.09 -6.80 27.57
N PHE A 296 -0.58 -5.88 26.86
CA PHE A 296 -1.98 -6.03 26.49
C PHE A 296 -2.21 -7.27 25.64
N ILE A 297 -1.41 -7.47 24.58
CA ILE A 297 -1.53 -8.65 23.70
C ILE A 297 -1.28 -9.94 24.49
N ALA A 298 -0.21 -10.00 25.28
CA ALA A 298 0.14 -11.19 26.06
C ALA A 298 -0.95 -11.58 27.06
N THR A 299 -1.55 -10.58 27.72
CA THR A 299 -2.62 -10.78 28.72
C THR A 299 -3.93 -11.23 28.09
N ASN A 300 -4.32 -10.64 26.95
CA ASN A 300 -5.64 -10.86 26.35
C ASN A 300 -5.66 -12.00 25.33
N TYR A 301 -4.51 -12.38 24.76
CA TYR A 301 -4.38 -13.43 23.76
C TYR A 301 -3.26 -14.44 24.10
N PRO A 302 -3.25 -15.04 25.31
CA PRO A 302 -2.12 -15.82 25.81
C PRO A 302 -1.84 -17.10 25.01
N ALA A 303 -2.86 -17.74 24.42
CA ALA A 303 -2.73 -18.99 23.68
C ALA A 303 -2.44 -18.81 22.18
N ALA A 304 -2.49 -17.58 21.68
CA ALA A 304 -2.48 -17.30 20.24
C ALA A 304 -1.48 -16.20 19.86
N HIS A 305 -0.42 -15.99 20.66
CA HIS A 305 0.58 -14.96 20.36
C HIS A 305 1.95 -15.53 19.99
N ILE A 306 2.67 -14.76 19.18
CA ILE A 306 4.06 -15.02 18.78
C ILE A 306 4.95 -13.95 19.42
N GLY A 307 5.89 -14.40 20.26
CA GLY A 307 6.83 -13.51 20.95
C GLY A 307 8.01 -13.03 20.09
N GLY A 308 8.32 -13.72 18.98
CA GLY A 308 9.56 -13.54 18.22
C GLY A 308 9.82 -12.11 17.74
N THR A 309 8.80 -11.37 17.30
CA THR A 309 8.94 -9.96 16.88
C THR A 309 9.38 -9.03 18.01
N TRP A 310 9.07 -9.34 19.27
CA TRP A 310 9.59 -8.61 20.42
C TRP A 310 10.92 -9.20 20.88
N THR A 311 10.91 -10.47 21.26
CA THR A 311 12.03 -11.13 21.94
C THR A 311 13.30 -11.18 21.09
N ASN A 312 13.18 -11.46 19.80
CA ASN A 312 14.34 -11.59 18.92
C ASN A 312 14.94 -10.24 18.54
N LEU A 313 14.22 -9.15 18.77
CA LEU A 313 14.63 -7.79 18.40
C LEU A 313 14.97 -6.92 19.61
N LEU A 314 14.76 -7.42 20.83
CA LEU A 314 14.92 -6.63 22.05
C LEU A 314 16.39 -6.37 22.34
N GLY A 315 16.73 -5.09 22.46
CA GLY A 315 18.01 -4.63 23.00
C GLY A 315 17.91 -4.45 24.51
N SER A 316 18.30 -3.27 24.98
CA SER A 316 18.13 -2.88 26.39
C SER A 316 16.75 -2.27 26.64
N GLY A 317 16.12 -2.60 27.77
CA GLY A 317 14.82 -2.05 28.17
C GLY A 317 13.72 -2.42 27.18
N THR A 318 13.23 -1.42 26.43
CA THR A 318 12.17 -1.54 25.42
C THR A 318 12.65 -1.15 24.01
N SER A 319 13.96 -0.91 23.87
CA SER A 319 14.58 -0.44 22.63
C SER A 319 14.90 -1.57 21.66
N LEU A 320 14.93 -1.22 20.37
CA LEU A 320 15.39 -2.11 19.31
C LEU A 320 16.88 -2.41 19.49
N ALA A 321 17.29 -3.66 19.33
CA ALA A 321 18.70 -4.05 19.44
C ALA A 321 19.53 -3.41 18.32
N ALA A 322 20.70 -2.85 18.64
CA ALA A 322 21.54 -2.13 17.68
C ALA A 322 21.96 -2.96 16.45
N TRP A 323 22.10 -4.29 16.59
CA TRP A 323 22.42 -5.18 15.46
C TRP A 323 21.22 -5.42 14.53
N ALA A 324 20.00 -5.25 15.05
CA ALA A 324 18.76 -5.43 14.31
C ALA A 324 18.24 -4.11 13.74
N ASP A 325 18.65 -2.97 14.28
CA ASP A 325 18.23 -1.63 13.88
C ASP A 325 18.79 -1.23 12.51
N SER A 326 17.94 -0.62 11.68
CA SER A 326 18.35 0.02 10.43
C SER A 326 19.08 1.36 10.63
N GLY A 327 19.11 1.84 11.87
CA GLY A 327 19.76 3.08 12.31
C GLY A 327 18.77 4.19 12.69
N ASP A 328 17.46 3.94 12.59
CA ASP A 328 16.41 4.91 12.94
C ASP A 328 15.71 4.61 14.28
N GLY A 329 16.08 3.52 14.96
CA GLY A 329 15.51 3.12 16.24
C GLY A 329 14.09 2.59 16.15
N VAL A 330 13.56 2.33 14.96
CA VAL A 330 12.17 1.92 14.73
C VAL A 330 12.08 0.70 13.84
N HIS A 331 12.81 0.70 12.73
CA HIS A 331 12.69 -0.31 11.68
C HIS A 331 13.85 -1.30 11.75
N PRO A 332 13.54 -2.62 11.76
CA PRO A 332 14.57 -3.63 11.59
C PRO A 332 15.28 -3.50 10.24
N GLY A 333 16.62 -3.58 10.24
CA GLY A 333 17.37 -3.82 9.02
C GLY A 333 17.21 -5.26 8.52
N GLY A 334 17.92 -5.64 7.45
CA GLY A 334 17.88 -7.00 6.90
C GLY A 334 18.14 -8.10 7.95
N ALA A 335 19.09 -7.89 8.86
CA ALA A 335 19.38 -8.84 9.94
C ALA A 335 18.22 -8.99 10.94
N GLY A 336 17.56 -7.89 11.29
CA GLY A 336 16.39 -7.93 12.18
C GLY A 336 15.19 -8.60 11.52
N HIS A 337 14.92 -8.34 10.24
CA HIS A 337 13.87 -9.06 9.51
C HIS A 337 14.13 -10.57 9.44
N TYR A 338 15.37 -10.98 9.23
CA TYR A 338 15.75 -12.40 9.29
C TYR A 338 15.50 -13.00 10.67
N ALA A 339 15.86 -12.29 11.74
CA ALA A 339 15.65 -12.76 13.11
C ALA A 339 14.17 -12.93 13.50
N ILE A 340 13.27 -12.09 12.97
CA ILE A 340 11.82 -12.27 13.12
C ILE A 340 11.40 -13.63 12.53
N ALA A 341 11.94 -14.02 11.39
CA ALA A 341 11.49 -15.19 10.65
C ALA A 341 12.11 -16.53 11.09
N THR A 342 12.76 -16.57 12.24
CA THR A 342 13.32 -17.81 12.80
C THR A 342 12.21 -18.74 13.33
N ASN A 343 12.53 -20.04 13.52
CA ASN A 343 11.55 -21.12 13.73
C ASN A 343 10.50 -20.88 14.83
N ASP A 344 10.85 -20.17 15.90
CA ASP A 344 9.93 -19.85 17.00
C ASP A 344 8.75 -18.99 16.54
N PHE A 345 8.92 -18.22 15.47
CA PHE A 345 7.88 -17.38 14.88
C PHE A 345 6.89 -18.17 14.02
N LEU A 346 7.34 -19.27 13.41
CA LEU A 346 6.59 -19.98 12.38
C LEU A 346 5.76 -21.14 12.95
N SER A 347 6.04 -21.60 14.17
CA SER A 347 5.37 -22.77 14.76
C SER A 347 3.84 -22.62 14.93
N PRO A 348 3.27 -21.45 15.28
CA PRO A 348 1.80 -21.33 15.40
C PRO A 348 1.08 -21.24 14.04
N LEU A 349 1.84 -21.06 12.96
CA LEU A 349 1.30 -20.99 11.60
C LEU A 349 1.09 -22.38 11.00
N LEU A 350 1.74 -23.41 11.54
CA LEU A 350 1.56 -24.79 11.12
C LEU A 350 0.12 -25.29 11.39
N PRO A 351 -0.40 -26.24 10.58
CA PRO A 351 -1.72 -26.84 10.78
C PRO A 351 -1.86 -27.61 12.08
#